data_AF-A0ABC8M1J3-F1
#
_entry.id   AF-A0ABC8M1J3-F1
#
_cell.length_a   1.000
_cell.length_b   1.000
_cell.length_c   1.000
_cell.angle_alpha   90.00
_cell.angle_beta   90.00
_cell.angle_gamma   90.00
#
_symmetry.space_group_name_H-M   'P 1'
#
loop_
_entity.id
_entity.type
_entity.pdbx_description
1 polymer ?
#
loop_
_entity_poly.entity_id
_entity_poly.type
_entity_poly.pdbx_seq_one_letter_code
_entity_poly.pdbx_strand_id
1 'polypeptide(L)' 'MHYVEVFKRMDKNKDGKISLEEFSEGIRAFSPSITSEQTDELFKDLDIDGDGHIDIKEFAMCFVVGRA' A
#
# COMPACT_ATOMS: atom_id res chain seq x y z
N MET A 1 13.07 2.20 10.92
CA MET A 1 12.27 2.00 9.70
C MET A 1 11.00 2.82 9.84
N HIS A 2 10.82 3.90 9.05
CA HIS A 2 9.64 4.78 9.13
C HIS A 2 8.60 4.39 8.05
N TYR A 3 7.93 3.26 8.23
CA TYR A 3 6.79 2.89 7.35
C TYR A 3 5.67 3.94 7.41
N VAL A 4 5.55 4.67 8.53
CA VAL A 4 4.61 5.80 8.72
C VAL A 4 4.80 6.92 7.69
N GLU A 5 6.03 7.19 7.25
CA GLU A 5 6.29 8.28 6.30
C GLU A 5 5.94 7.88 4.87
N VAL A 6 6.19 6.61 4.52
CA VAL A 6 5.73 6.01 3.26
C VAL A 6 4.21 5.95 3.25
N PHE A 7 3.61 5.50 4.35
CA PHE A 7 2.16 5.44 4.52
C PHE A 7 1.52 6.81 4.32
N LYS A 8 2.00 7.84 5.03
CA LYS A 8 1.51 9.22 4.89
C LYS A 8 1.69 9.82 3.49
N ARG A 9 2.61 9.28 2.69
CA ARG A 9 2.86 9.74 1.32
C ARG A 9 1.93 9.09 0.32
N MET A 10 1.45 7.88 0.63
CA MET A 10 0.47 7.12 -0.16
C MET A 10 -0.97 7.51 0.23
N ASP A 11 -1.24 7.65 1.52
CA ASP A 11 -2.50 8.08 2.13
C ASP A 11 -2.76 9.57 1.84
N LYS A 12 -3.47 9.84 0.72
CA LYS A 12 -3.77 11.20 0.26
C LYS A 12 -4.93 11.80 1.04
N ASN A 13 -5.94 10.98 1.33
CA ASN A 13 -7.13 11.39 2.04
C ASN A 13 -6.87 11.55 3.56
N LYS A 14 -5.75 11.02 4.07
CA LYS A 14 -5.35 11.00 5.49
C LYS A 14 -6.35 10.28 6.38
N ASP A 15 -7.01 9.26 5.87
CA ASP A 15 -8.01 8.48 6.60
C ASP A 15 -7.39 7.30 7.38
N GLY A 16 -6.07 7.09 7.22
CA GLY A 16 -5.30 6.10 7.99
C GLY A 16 -5.31 4.70 7.38
N LYS A 17 -5.86 4.58 6.17
CA LYS A 17 -5.87 3.39 5.31
C LYS A 17 -5.51 3.83 3.90
N ILE A 18 -5.02 2.91 3.08
CA ILE A 18 -4.71 3.18 1.67
C ILE A 18 -5.70 2.40 0.83
N SER A 19 -6.58 3.13 0.16
CA SER A 19 -7.54 2.52 -0.78
C SER A 19 -6.83 2.06 -2.05
N LEU A 20 -7.41 1.11 -2.79
CA LEU A 20 -6.85 0.66 -4.08
C LEU A 20 -6.61 1.81 -5.08
N GLU A 21 -7.49 2.82 -5.08
CA GLU A 21 -7.31 4.04 -5.87
C GLU A 21 -6.07 4.84 -5.45
N GLU A 22 -5.88 5.05 -4.14
CA GLU A 22 -4.74 5.78 -3.58
C GLU A 22 -3.43 5.02 -3.76
N PHE A 23 -3.49 3.69 -3.60
CA PHE A 23 -2.36 2.81 -3.86
C PHE A 23 -1.95 2.87 -5.33
N SER A 24 -2.90 2.78 -6.26
CA SER A 24 -2.64 2.88 -7.70
C SER A 24 -2.03 4.21 -8.09
N GLU A 25 -2.52 5.32 -7.51
CA GLU A 25 -1.98 6.65 -7.76
C GLU A 25 -0.58 6.84 -7.14
N GLY A 26 -0.39 6.36 -5.91
CA GLY A 26 0.86 6.42 -5.17
C GLY A 26 1.96 5.57 -5.80
N ILE A 27 1.63 4.35 -6.25
CA ILE A 27 2.57 3.45 -6.90
C ILE A 27 2.96 3.95 -8.28
N ARG A 28 2.04 4.56 -9.05
CA ARG A 28 2.39 5.22 -10.32
C ARG A 28 3.32 6.41 -10.12
N ALA A 29 3.16 7.15 -9.02
CA ALA A 29 4.06 8.25 -8.67
C ALA A 29 5.46 7.76 -8.26
N PHE A 30 5.56 6.57 -7.66
CA PHE A 30 6.83 5.95 -7.25
C PHE A 30 7.51 5.16 -8.37
N SER A 31 6.73 4.48 -9.19
CA SER A 31 7.16 3.62 -10.30
C SER A 31 6.13 3.70 -11.43
N PRO A 32 6.31 4.63 -12.40
CA PRO A 32 5.37 4.82 -13.50
C PRO A 32 5.29 3.62 -14.46
N SER A 33 6.14 2.61 -14.27
CA SER A 33 6.21 1.39 -15.07
C SER A 33 5.26 0.29 -14.59
N ILE A 34 4.65 0.42 -13.41
CA ILE A 34 3.72 -0.56 -12.88
C ILE A 34 2.35 -0.42 -13.58
N THR A 35 1.86 -1.53 -14.13
CA THR A 35 0.53 -1.62 -14.75
C THR A 35 -0.55 -1.86 -13.71
N SER A 36 -1.80 -1.57 -14.08
CA SER A 36 -2.97 -1.76 -13.20
C SER A 36 -3.07 -3.19 -12.67
N GLU A 37 -2.71 -4.20 -13.49
CA GLU A 37 -2.68 -5.61 -13.08
C GLU A 37 -1.66 -5.86 -11.97
N GLN A 38 -0.43 -5.35 -12.12
CA GLN A 38 0.60 -5.49 -11.09
C GLN A 38 0.26 -4.72 -9.81
N THR A 39 -0.39 -3.56 -9.94
CA THR A 39 -0.93 -2.83 -8.80
C THR A 39 -1.97 -3.67 -8.05
N ASP A 40 -2.89 -4.32 -8.76
CA ASP A 40 -3.94 -5.16 -8.15
C ASP A 40 -3.34 -6.39 -7.45
N GLU A 41 -2.33 -7.01 -8.06
CA GLU A 41 -1.58 -8.11 -7.44
C GLU A 41 -0.82 -7.65 -6.18
N LEU A 42 -0.09 -6.54 -6.26
CA LEU A 42 0.60 -5.97 -5.10
C LEU A 42 -0.37 -5.53 -4.00
N PHE A 43 -1.52 -5.00 -4.38
CA PHE A 43 -2.55 -4.60 -3.45
C PHE A 43 -3.10 -5.81 -2.71
N LYS A 44 -3.46 -6.88 -3.43
CA LYS A 44 -3.94 -8.14 -2.83
C LYS A 44 -2.90 -8.84 -1.96
N ASP A 45 -1.61 -8.70 -2.26
CA ASP A 45 -0.54 -9.27 -1.44
C ASP A 45 -0.36 -8.48 -0.13
N LEU A 46 -0.74 -7.20 -0.12
CA LEU A 46 -0.67 -6.30 1.04
C LEU A 46 -1.97 -6.27 1.87
N ASP A 47 -3.12 -6.41 1.22
CA ASP A 47 -4.46 -6.50 1.79
C ASP A 47 -4.69 -7.93 2.30
N ILE A 48 -4.28 -8.16 3.55
CA ILE A 48 -4.29 -9.50 4.17
C ILE A 48 -5.70 -9.84 4.66
N ASP A 49 -6.45 -8.84 5.13
CA ASP A 49 -7.81 -9.05 5.61
C ASP A 49 -8.86 -9.06 4.47
N GLY A 50 -8.52 -8.53 3.29
CA GLY A 50 -9.34 -8.53 2.10
C GLY A 50 -10.46 -7.48 2.16
N ASP A 51 -10.33 -6.43 2.96
CA ASP A 51 -11.34 -5.37 3.08
C ASP A 51 -11.28 -4.35 1.92
N GLY A 52 -10.30 -4.48 1.02
CA GLY A 52 -10.11 -3.59 -0.11
C GLY A 52 -9.37 -2.29 0.25
N HIS A 53 -8.76 -2.22 1.43
CA HIS A 53 -7.94 -1.12 1.93
C HIS A 53 -6.70 -1.70 2.64
N ILE A 54 -5.58 -0.98 2.61
CA ILE A 54 -4.39 -1.38 3.36
C ILE A 54 -4.31 -0.51 4.61
N ASP A 55 -4.54 -1.11 5.77
CA ASP A 55 -4.38 -0.43 7.04
C ASP A 55 -2.91 -0.21 7.41
N ILE A 56 -2.63 0.79 8.26
CA ILE A 56 -1.30 0.99 8.87
C ILE A 56 -0.75 -0.31 9.47
N LYS A 57 -1.63 -1.15 10.04
CA LYS A 57 -1.25 -2.41 10.67
C LYS A 57 -0.79 -3.44 9.64
N GLU A 58 -1.52 -3.60 8.55
CA GLU A 58 -1.19 -4.54 7.48
C GLU A 58 0.07 -4.10 6.76
N PHE A 59 0.19 -2.80 6.47
CA PHE A 59 1.38 -2.21 5.88
C PHE A 59 2.62 -2.44 6.77
N ALA A 60 2.49 -2.24 8.08
CA ALA A 60 3.56 -2.50 9.04
C ALA A 60 3.89 -4.00 9.13
N MET A 61 2.88 -4.87 9.12
CA MET A 61 3.05 -6.32 9.21
C MET A 61 3.77 -6.87 7.98
N CYS A 62 3.36 -6.48 6.77
CA CYS A 62 4.00 -6.94 5.53
C CYS A 62 5.46 -6.45 5.42
N PHE A 63 5.72 -5.18 5.75
CA PHE A 63 7.10 -4.65 5.76
C PHE A 63 8.01 -5.30 6.82
N VAL A 64 7.44 -5.80 7.92
CA VAL A 64 8.18 -6.49 8.98
C VAL A 64 8.40 -7.97 8.63
N VAL A 65 7.43 -8.63 7.99
CA VAL A 65 7.47 -10.06 7.66
C VAL A 65 8.36 -10.34 6.44
N GLY A 66 8.49 -9.41 5.49
CA GLY A 66 9.33 -9.56 4.29
C GLY A 66 10.86 -9.54 4.50
N ARG A 67 11.36 -9.57 5.74
CA ARG A 67 12.80 -9.67 6.07
C ARG A 67 13.05 -10.88 6.99
N ALA A 68 12.98 -12.09 6.45
CA ALA A 68 13.56 -13.29 7.03
C ALA A 68 14.25 -14.12 5.94
#